data_AF-A0A822VHR9-F1
#
_entry.id   AF-A0A822VHR9-F1
#
_cell.length_a   1.000
_cell.length_b   1.000
_cell.length_c   1.000
_cell.angle_alpha   90.00
_cell.angle_beta   90.00
_cell.angle_gamma   90.00
#
_symmetry.space_group_name_H-M   'P 1'
#
loop_
_entity.id
_entity.type
_entity.pdbx_description
1 polymer ?
#
loop_
_entity_poly.entity_id
_entity_poly.type
_entity_poly.pdbx_seq_one_letter_code
_entity_poly.pdbx_strand_id
1 'polypeptide(L)'
;MVTSIKRGVSLLVVVLAVLFAGLVSSPKASAATPKELQNVLTDVKLLDVGNGRAVTIKDGVYQLVEKALYRFETKFDLTAYDGNLNNGDYFTFTIPAPLTVKASTFPLVDGATKVEVGTAVVTANGAGQGGTVKITLKSLEEYLAKTGGAVVQGVKGTFYADFTIDKTLTEQTITYNNSETSNTITHKLVVNARGAADYSDTIGKENIAKIGGVMVEEDWNSPTLGKTGKYLHPWRVRANTNQTSYNTLVLKDMVADESAPMQHIPEKLVVRAGYFSADSFSLADGVELKKDVDYKIEYNSAYTSYTLTILNPKTRMASNGKPAAYLVEYSTTSPANGTDVVNKAELYGNEKPLLIATNRTTTIYSATRSSKITTGGTI
;
A
#
# COMPACT_ATOMS: atom_id res chain seq x y z
N MET A 1 -67.37 -60.59 -9.45
CA MET A 1 -67.58 -59.32 -10.19
C MET A 1 -67.60 -58.18 -9.17
N VAL A 2 -66.69 -57.22 -9.35
CA VAL A 2 -66.42 -56.09 -8.45
C VAL A 2 -67.42 -54.96 -8.73
N THR A 3 -68.00 -54.33 -7.70
CA THR A 3 -68.64 -53.01 -7.86
C THR A 3 -68.34 -52.09 -6.67
N SER A 4 -67.52 -51.08 -6.97
CA SER A 4 -67.59 -49.68 -6.52
C SER A 4 -67.53 -49.35 -5.01
N ILE A 5 -66.31 -49.09 -4.54
CA ILE A 5 -66.01 -48.03 -3.57
C ILE A 5 -65.38 -46.88 -4.36
N LYS A 6 -65.91 -45.65 -4.27
CA LYS A 6 -65.18 -44.36 -4.41
C LYS A 6 -66.14 -43.16 -4.53
N ARG A 7 -66.69 -42.70 -3.41
CA ARG A 7 -67.17 -41.31 -3.23
C ARG A 7 -66.94 -40.94 -1.77
N GLY A 8 -65.79 -40.34 -1.48
CA GLY A 8 -65.45 -39.93 -0.11
C GLY A 8 -64.08 -39.26 0.02
N VAL A 9 -63.18 -39.47 -0.95
CA VAL A 9 -61.79 -38.95 -0.85
C VAL A 9 -61.62 -37.58 -1.51
N SER A 10 -62.57 -37.13 -2.36
CA SER A 10 -62.33 -35.94 -3.21
C SER A 10 -62.60 -34.60 -2.54
N LEU A 11 -63.36 -34.53 -1.44
CA LEU A 11 -63.65 -33.25 -0.76
C LEU A 11 -62.61 -32.92 0.33
N LEU A 12 -62.01 -33.92 0.95
CA LEU A 12 -61.02 -33.72 2.02
C LEU A 12 -59.67 -33.20 1.47
N VAL A 13 -59.30 -33.60 0.25
CA VAL A 13 -58.04 -33.19 -0.40
C VAL A 13 -58.08 -31.72 -0.86
N VAL A 14 -59.26 -31.21 -1.24
CA VAL A 14 -59.40 -29.81 -1.67
C VAL A 14 -59.41 -28.84 -0.48
N VAL A 15 -60.00 -29.23 0.66
CA VAL A 15 -59.98 -28.41 1.88
C VAL A 15 -58.57 -28.39 2.51
N LEU A 16 -57.80 -29.48 2.42
CA LEU A 16 -56.41 -29.50 2.90
C LEU A 16 -55.45 -28.69 2.01
N ALA A 17 -55.71 -28.63 0.69
CA ALA A 17 -54.93 -27.81 -0.24
C ALA A 17 -55.14 -26.29 -0.04
N VAL A 18 -56.35 -25.88 0.37
CA VAL A 18 -56.64 -24.45 0.65
C VAL A 18 -56.10 -24.02 2.02
N LEU A 19 -56.02 -24.92 3.01
CA LEU A 19 -55.32 -24.63 4.28
C LEU A 19 -53.79 -24.57 4.13
N PHE A 20 -53.20 -25.31 3.19
CA PHE A 20 -51.74 -25.24 2.96
C PHE A 20 -51.29 -24.05 2.10
N ALA A 21 -52.17 -23.49 1.28
CA ALA A 21 -51.88 -22.28 0.49
C ALA A 21 -51.86 -20.98 1.35
N GLY A 22 -52.42 -21.03 2.56
CA GLY A 22 -52.48 -19.89 3.49
C GLY A 22 -51.33 -19.78 4.49
N LEU A 23 -50.36 -20.71 4.49
CA LEU A 23 -49.31 -20.82 5.51
C LEU A 23 -47.88 -20.65 4.97
N VAL A 24 -47.71 -20.21 3.72
CA VAL A 24 -46.40 -19.88 3.14
C VAL A 24 -46.32 -18.40 2.76
N SER A 25 -46.89 -17.52 3.57
CA SER A 25 -46.34 -16.17 3.66
C SER A 25 -45.09 -16.27 4.51
N SER A 26 -43.94 -16.53 3.87
CA SER A 26 -42.65 -16.20 4.47
C SER A 26 -42.78 -14.78 5.01
N PRO A 27 -42.54 -14.51 6.31
CA PRO A 27 -42.49 -13.13 6.75
C PRO A 27 -41.49 -12.45 5.81
N LYS A 28 -41.94 -11.43 5.07
CA LYS A 28 -41.00 -10.47 4.51
C LYS A 28 -40.22 -10.02 5.72
N ALA A 29 -38.97 -10.48 5.85
CA ALA A 29 -38.07 -10.00 6.87
C ALA A 29 -38.14 -8.48 6.74
N SER A 30 -38.70 -7.81 7.75
CA SER A 30 -38.58 -6.38 7.84
C SER A 30 -37.09 -6.14 7.76
N ALA A 31 -36.61 -5.45 6.71
CA ALA A 31 -35.20 -5.10 6.61
C ALA A 31 -34.82 -4.48 7.96
N ALA A 32 -33.93 -5.13 8.70
CA ALA A 32 -33.56 -4.67 10.02
C ALA A 32 -33.09 -3.23 9.87
N THR A 33 -33.57 -2.33 10.72
CA THR A 33 -33.16 -0.93 10.67
C THR A 33 -31.65 -0.87 10.84
N PRO A 34 -30.92 -0.23 9.90
CA PRO A 34 -29.47 -0.05 10.01
C PRO A 34 -29.07 0.45 11.39
N LYS A 35 -28.12 -0.22 12.04
CA LYS A 35 -27.62 0.16 13.37
C LYS A 35 -26.12 0.45 13.36
N GLU A 36 -25.69 1.22 14.34
CA GLU A 36 -24.28 1.46 14.59
C GLU A 36 -23.67 0.30 15.39
N LEU A 37 -22.53 -0.21 14.93
CA LEU A 37 -21.74 -1.26 15.56
C LEU A 37 -20.65 -0.58 16.39
N GLN A 38 -20.72 -0.75 17.70
CA GLN A 38 -19.81 -0.15 18.69
C GLN A 38 -18.70 -1.13 19.11
N ASN A 39 -17.59 -0.61 19.60
CA ASN A 39 -16.43 -1.34 20.14
C ASN A 39 -15.77 -2.31 19.14
N VAL A 40 -15.79 -1.98 17.85
CA VAL A 40 -15.31 -2.87 16.78
C VAL A 40 -13.87 -2.59 16.38
N LEU A 41 -13.30 -1.43 16.69
CA LEU A 41 -11.92 -1.08 16.30
C LEU A 41 -10.93 -1.70 17.29
N THR A 42 -10.03 -2.56 16.80
CA THR A 42 -9.16 -3.38 17.66
C THR A 42 -7.71 -2.90 17.69
N ASP A 43 -7.27 -2.16 16.68
CA ASP A 43 -5.90 -1.67 16.58
C ASP A 43 -5.84 -0.45 15.64
N VAL A 44 -4.96 0.51 15.94
CA VAL A 44 -4.72 1.69 15.10
C VAL A 44 -3.21 1.87 15.00
N LYS A 45 -2.65 1.76 13.80
CA LYS A 45 -1.22 2.00 13.53
C LYS A 45 -1.02 3.19 12.62
N LEU A 46 0.15 3.83 12.73
CA LEU A 46 0.55 4.93 11.86
C LEU A 46 1.62 4.46 10.86
N LEU A 47 1.37 4.71 9.57
CA LEU A 47 2.29 4.45 8.48
C LEU A 47 2.83 5.77 7.92
N ASP A 48 4.12 5.81 7.66
CA ASP A 48 4.77 6.83 6.85
C ASP A 48 4.61 6.44 5.38
N VAL A 49 3.75 7.16 4.67
CA VAL A 49 3.37 6.83 3.29
C VAL A 49 4.54 7.04 2.34
N GLY A 50 5.31 8.11 2.54
CA GLY A 50 6.45 8.43 1.67
C GLY A 50 7.58 7.40 1.76
N ASN A 51 7.77 6.83 2.94
CA ASN A 51 8.80 5.80 3.18
C ASN A 51 8.27 4.36 3.09
N GLY A 52 6.94 4.17 2.99
CA GLY A 52 6.29 2.86 2.87
C GLY A 52 6.56 1.93 4.05
N ARG A 53 6.58 2.48 5.27
CA ARG A 53 6.88 1.74 6.51
C ARG A 53 6.07 2.28 7.69
N ALA A 54 6.05 1.55 8.79
CA ALA A 54 5.52 2.08 10.05
C ALA A 54 6.28 3.35 10.47
N VAL A 55 5.57 4.32 11.05
CA VAL A 55 6.19 5.52 11.61
C VAL A 55 7.21 5.12 12.68
N THR A 56 8.35 5.81 12.70
CA THR A 56 9.40 5.57 13.69
C THR A 56 8.89 5.90 15.09
N ILE A 57 9.09 4.99 16.03
CA ILE A 57 8.75 5.17 17.44
C ILE A 57 10.05 5.25 18.24
N LYS A 58 10.19 6.27 19.08
CA LYS A 58 11.31 6.44 20.01
C LYS A 58 10.74 6.63 21.41
N ASP A 59 11.14 5.78 22.35
CA ASP A 59 10.70 5.84 23.75
C ASP A 59 9.15 5.86 23.90
N GLY A 60 8.45 5.12 23.04
CA GLY A 60 6.98 5.06 23.00
C GLY A 60 6.29 6.26 22.32
N VAL A 61 7.05 7.17 21.73
CA VAL A 61 6.55 8.38 21.05
C VAL A 61 6.77 8.27 19.55
N TYR A 62 5.69 8.42 18.78
CA TYR A 62 5.74 8.47 17.33
C TYR A 62 6.45 9.75 16.85
N GLN A 63 7.40 9.58 15.95
CA GLN A 63 8.22 10.65 15.40
C GLN A 63 7.69 11.05 14.02
N LEU A 64 7.02 12.20 13.95
CA LEU A 64 6.43 12.73 12.73
C LEU A 64 7.17 13.99 12.28
N VAL A 65 6.98 14.33 11.01
CA VAL A 65 7.49 15.54 10.36
C VAL A 65 6.30 16.31 9.82
N GLU A 66 6.27 17.61 10.07
CA GLU A 66 5.17 18.45 9.59
C GLU A 66 4.99 18.34 8.07
N LYS A 67 3.72 18.38 7.64
CA LYS A 67 3.27 18.31 6.24
C LYS A 67 3.66 17.01 5.51
N ALA A 68 4.28 16.03 6.19
CA ALA A 68 4.45 14.70 5.62
C ALA A 68 3.10 13.96 5.61
N LEU A 69 2.91 13.11 4.60
CA LEU A 69 1.70 12.30 4.46
C LEU A 69 1.85 11.03 5.31
N TYR A 70 0.91 10.87 6.24
CA TYR A 70 0.78 9.70 7.08
C TYR A 70 -0.54 9.00 6.81
N ARG A 71 -0.62 7.75 7.25
CA ARG A 71 -1.80 6.91 7.05
C ARG A 71 -2.11 6.12 8.30
N PHE A 72 -3.37 6.14 8.71
CA PHE A 72 -3.91 5.18 9.66
C PHE A 72 -4.05 3.82 8.98
N GLU A 73 -3.55 2.79 9.64
CA GLU A 73 -3.93 1.40 9.41
C GLU A 73 -4.80 0.97 10.60
N THR A 74 -6.11 0.89 10.39
CA THR A 74 -7.06 0.59 11.47
C THR A 74 -7.68 -0.78 11.25
N LYS A 75 -7.57 -1.64 12.26
CA LYS A 75 -8.19 -2.98 12.26
C LYS A 75 -9.55 -2.93 12.92
N PHE A 76 -10.46 -3.74 12.41
CA PHE A 76 -11.78 -3.93 13.01
C PHE A 76 -12.13 -5.41 13.11
N ASP A 77 -12.99 -5.74 14.05
CA ASP A 77 -13.51 -7.08 14.31
C ASP A 77 -15.01 -7.00 14.63
N LEU A 78 -15.84 -7.58 13.76
CA LEU A 78 -17.31 -7.57 13.91
C LEU A 78 -17.83 -8.86 14.56
N THR A 79 -16.98 -9.75 15.07
CA THR A 79 -17.40 -11.07 15.59
C THR A 79 -18.41 -10.99 16.73
N ALA A 80 -18.42 -9.91 17.50
CA ALA A 80 -19.44 -9.65 18.51
C ALA A 80 -20.87 -9.52 17.93
N TYR A 81 -20.98 -9.36 16.62
CA TYR A 81 -22.22 -9.20 15.86
C TYR A 81 -22.50 -10.36 14.89
N ASP A 82 -21.73 -11.46 14.97
CA ASP A 82 -21.93 -12.64 14.12
C ASP A 82 -23.39 -13.12 14.17
N GLY A 83 -23.96 -13.41 13.00
CA GLY A 83 -25.37 -13.78 12.84
C GLY A 83 -26.38 -12.63 12.98
N ASN A 84 -25.92 -11.40 13.27
CA ASN A 84 -26.78 -10.23 13.48
C ASN A 84 -26.33 -8.99 12.66
N LEU A 85 -25.55 -9.21 11.60
CA LEU A 85 -25.14 -8.17 10.65
C LEU A 85 -26.16 -8.03 9.52
N ASN A 86 -26.50 -6.79 9.18
CA ASN A 86 -27.43 -6.47 8.10
C ASN A 86 -26.82 -5.44 7.14
N ASN A 87 -27.28 -5.43 5.89
CA ASN A 87 -26.95 -4.35 4.97
C ASN A 87 -27.39 -3.00 5.57
N GLY A 88 -26.50 -2.01 5.51
CA GLY A 88 -26.69 -0.69 6.10
C GLY A 88 -26.14 -0.55 7.52
N ASP A 89 -25.90 -1.64 8.25
CA ASP A 89 -25.18 -1.57 9.53
C ASP A 89 -23.82 -0.90 9.31
N TYR A 90 -23.38 -0.11 10.27
CA TYR A 90 -22.21 0.75 10.09
C TYR A 90 -21.40 0.93 11.36
N PHE A 91 -20.15 1.34 11.25
CA PHE A 91 -19.34 1.80 12.38
C PHE A 91 -18.50 3.01 11.96
N THR A 92 -17.99 3.73 12.95
CA THR A 92 -17.18 4.92 12.75
C THR A 92 -15.79 4.79 13.36
N PHE A 93 -14.86 5.54 12.79
CA PHE A 93 -13.57 5.86 13.39
C PHE A 93 -13.41 7.38 13.40
N THR A 94 -13.47 7.95 14.60
CA THR A 94 -13.30 9.39 14.83
C THR A 94 -11.82 9.70 14.98
N ILE A 95 -11.29 10.47 14.04
CA ILE A 95 -9.91 10.95 14.04
C ILE A 95 -9.89 12.32 14.71
N PRO A 96 -9.17 12.51 15.84
CA PRO A 96 -9.23 13.76 16.59
C PRO A 96 -8.27 14.84 16.04
N ALA A 97 -8.51 16.08 16.47
CA ALA A 97 -7.53 17.16 16.36
C ALA A 97 -6.21 16.79 17.10
N PRO A 98 -5.04 17.31 16.68
CA PRO A 98 -4.82 18.37 15.70
C PRO A 98 -4.54 17.86 14.27
N LEU A 99 -5.07 16.69 13.89
CA LEU A 99 -4.76 16.05 12.61
C LEU A 99 -5.60 16.64 11.47
N THR A 100 -5.03 16.74 10.27
CA THR A 100 -5.75 17.13 9.04
C THR A 100 -6.04 15.88 8.22
N VAL A 101 -7.30 15.47 8.12
CA VAL A 101 -7.72 14.25 7.40
C VAL A 101 -7.93 14.55 5.92
N LYS A 102 -7.53 13.62 5.04
CA LYS A 102 -7.82 13.68 3.60
C LYS A 102 -9.11 12.91 3.29
N ALA A 103 -10.11 13.61 2.77
CA ALA A 103 -11.37 13.01 2.36
C ALA A 103 -11.19 12.01 1.20
N SER A 104 -11.92 10.90 1.24
CA SER A 104 -11.88 9.84 0.24
C SER A 104 -13.09 8.91 0.38
N THR A 105 -13.31 8.05 -0.61
CA THR A 105 -14.32 6.99 -0.56
C THR A 105 -13.74 5.75 -1.23
N PHE A 106 -13.93 4.58 -0.61
CA PHE A 106 -13.40 3.33 -1.14
C PHE A 106 -14.22 2.13 -0.67
N PRO A 107 -14.25 1.03 -1.45
CA PRO A 107 -14.93 -0.19 -1.04
C PRO A 107 -14.14 -0.94 0.04
N LEU A 108 -14.86 -1.73 0.83
CA LEU A 108 -14.27 -2.83 1.60
C LEU A 108 -14.47 -4.11 0.79
N VAL A 109 -13.38 -4.71 0.33
CA VAL A 109 -13.41 -5.89 -0.53
C VAL A 109 -12.92 -7.10 0.25
N ASP A 110 -13.71 -8.17 0.25
CA ASP A 110 -13.28 -9.44 0.82
C ASP A 110 -12.22 -10.11 -0.07
N GLY A 111 -11.12 -10.52 0.55
CA GLY A 111 -9.96 -11.06 -0.17
C GLY A 111 -10.25 -12.34 -0.96
N ALA A 112 -11.16 -13.20 -0.49
CA ALA A 112 -11.42 -14.52 -1.07
C ALA A 112 -12.54 -14.49 -2.11
N THR A 113 -13.68 -13.94 -1.75
CA THR A 113 -14.92 -13.89 -2.55
C THR A 113 -14.94 -12.72 -3.55
N LYS A 114 -14.05 -11.74 -3.36
CA LYS A 114 -13.97 -10.48 -4.13
C LYS A 114 -15.25 -9.63 -4.05
N VAL A 115 -16.10 -9.88 -3.07
CA VAL A 115 -17.33 -9.09 -2.86
C VAL A 115 -16.98 -7.77 -2.19
N GLU A 116 -17.56 -6.68 -2.68
CA GLU A 116 -17.58 -5.41 -1.96
C GLU A 116 -18.58 -5.46 -0.81
N VAL A 117 -18.12 -5.89 0.35
CA VAL A 117 -18.91 -6.11 1.57
C VAL A 117 -19.18 -4.83 2.37
N GLY A 118 -18.58 -3.72 1.97
CA GLY A 118 -18.81 -2.43 2.60
C GLY A 118 -18.33 -1.25 1.76
N THR A 119 -18.64 -0.04 2.21
CA THR A 119 -18.10 1.21 1.67
C THR A 119 -17.63 2.08 2.82
N ALA A 120 -16.40 2.58 2.73
CA ALA A 120 -15.87 3.58 3.64
C ALA A 120 -15.98 4.96 3.04
N VAL A 121 -16.45 5.92 3.84
CA VAL A 121 -16.46 7.35 3.51
C VAL A 121 -15.63 8.09 4.55
N VAL A 122 -14.54 8.70 4.09
CA VAL A 122 -13.67 9.55 4.92
C VAL A 122 -14.07 11.00 4.74
N THR A 123 -14.50 11.62 5.83
CA THR A 123 -14.90 13.03 5.88
C THR A 123 -13.89 13.83 6.68
N ALA A 124 -13.41 14.94 6.12
CA ALA A 124 -12.50 15.85 6.80
C ALA A 124 -13.30 16.96 7.53
N ASN A 125 -12.90 17.31 8.75
CA ASN A 125 -13.55 18.38 9.53
C ASN A 125 -12.90 19.76 9.31
N GLY A 126 -11.93 19.85 8.40
CA GLY A 126 -11.09 21.03 8.18
C GLY A 126 -9.65 20.85 8.69
N ALA A 127 -8.79 21.80 8.35
CA ALA A 127 -7.36 21.75 8.69
C ALA A 127 -7.16 21.69 10.21
N GLY A 128 -6.47 20.65 10.69
CA GLY A 128 -6.18 20.42 12.10
C GLY A 128 -7.39 20.01 12.95
N GLN A 129 -8.57 19.80 12.36
CA GLN A 129 -9.81 19.54 13.09
C GLN A 129 -10.21 18.07 13.14
N GLY A 130 -9.35 17.17 12.65
CA GLY A 130 -9.64 15.74 12.58
C GLY A 130 -10.60 15.39 11.44
N GLY A 131 -11.34 14.31 11.63
CA GLY A 131 -12.30 13.79 10.65
C GLY A 131 -12.98 12.51 11.13
N THR A 132 -13.76 11.91 10.25
CA THR A 132 -14.48 10.67 10.54
C THR A 132 -14.40 9.73 9.35
N VAL A 133 -14.12 8.46 9.62
CA VAL A 133 -14.27 7.37 8.66
C VAL A 133 -15.56 6.62 9.02
N LYS A 134 -16.54 6.59 8.12
CA LYS A 134 -17.78 5.81 8.31
C LYS A 134 -17.78 4.63 7.36
N ILE A 135 -17.85 3.41 7.90
CA ILE A 135 -17.91 2.17 7.13
C ILE A 135 -19.34 1.67 7.18
N THR A 136 -19.97 1.45 6.03
CA THR A 136 -21.33 0.93 5.92
C THR A 136 -21.31 -0.40 5.18
N LEU A 137 -21.87 -1.44 5.80
CA LEU A 137 -21.95 -2.79 5.25
C LEU A 137 -22.95 -2.85 4.10
N LYS A 138 -22.63 -3.65 3.08
CA LYS A 138 -23.49 -3.89 1.90
C LYS A 138 -23.22 -5.28 1.33
N SER A 139 -24.08 -5.74 0.42
CA SER A 139 -23.90 -6.97 -0.34
C SER A 139 -23.67 -8.23 0.52
N LEU A 140 -24.22 -8.26 1.74
CA LEU A 140 -24.05 -9.38 2.67
C LEU A 140 -24.68 -10.68 2.15
N GLU A 141 -25.75 -10.61 1.37
CA GLU A 141 -26.38 -11.77 0.74
C GLU A 141 -25.47 -12.38 -0.35
N GLU A 142 -24.78 -11.55 -1.15
CA GLU A 142 -23.82 -12.02 -2.14
C GLU A 142 -22.60 -12.67 -1.46
N TYR A 143 -22.12 -12.03 -0.39
CA TYR A 143 -21.04 -12.57 0.44
C TYR A 143 -21.40 -13.94 1.02
N LEU A 144 -22.62 -14.09 1.56
CA LEU A 144 -23.11 -15.37 2.07
C LEU A 144 -23.21 -16.44 0.98
N ALA A 145 -23.74 -16.07 -0.19
CA ALA A 145 -23.87 -17.00 -1.31
C ALA A 145 -22.50 -17.56 -1.75
N LYS A 146 -21.44 -16.74 -1.74
CA LYS A 146 -20.08 -17.16 -2.10
C LYS A 146 -19.34 -17.91 -1.00
N THR A 147 -19.64 -17.64 0.26
CA THR A 147 -19.03 -18.36 1.40
C THR A 147 -19.76 -19.68 1.70
N GLY A 148 -21.00 -19.86 1.24
CA GLY A 148 -21.81 -21.04 1.51
C GLY A 148 -22.31 -21.13 2.97
N GLY A 149 -22.21 -20.04 3.72
CA GLY A 149 -22.62 -19.96 5.12
C GLY A 149 -24.13 -19.76 5.29
N ALA A 150 -24.67 -20.17 6.44
CA ALA A 150 -26.06 -19.92 6.80
C ALA A 150 -26.29 -18.50 7.35
N VAL A 151 -25.25 -17.88 7.92
CA VAL A 151 -25.27 -16.54 8.50
C VAL A 151 -23.93 -15.83 8.27
N VAL A 152 -23.93 -14.49 8.23
CA VAL A 152 -22.69 -13.70 8.15
C VAL A 152 -21.96 -13.83 9.48
N GLN A 153 -20.70 -14.25 9.44
CA GLN A 153 -19.88 -14.41 10.64
C GLN A 153 -18.40 -14.22 10.33
N GLY A 154 -17.60 -13.92 11.35
CA GLY A 154 -16.15 -13.84 11.23
C GLY A 154 -15.65 -12.64 10.42
N VAL A 155 -16.49 -11.61 10.25
CA VAL A 155 -16.13 -10.43 9.46
C VAL A 155 -15.12 -9.58 10.25
N LYS A 156 -13.88 -9.57 9.78
CA LYS A 156 -12.77 -8.78 10.31
C LYS A 156 -12.07 -8.09 9.17
N GLY A 157 -11.31 -7.05 9.44
CA GLY A 157 -10.63 -6.39 8.33
C GLY A 157 -9.71 -5.26 8.75
N THR A 158 -9.25 -4.55 7.74
CA THR A 158 -8.38 -3.38 7.89
C THR A 158 -8.82 -2.31 6.91
N PHE A 159 -8.80 -1.05 7.31
CA PHE A 159 -9.02 0.08 6.41
C PHE A 159 -7.98 1.17 6.65
N TYR A 160 -7.86 2.05 5.65
CA TYR A 160 -6.82 3.06 5.61
C TYR A 160 -7.38 4.48 5.47
N ALA A 161 -6.86 5.42 6.26
CA ALA A 161 -7.21 6.84 6.16
C ALA A 161 -5.97 7.73 6.20
N ASP A 162 -5.84 8.63 5.24
CA ASP A 162 -4.69 9.52 5.09
C ASP A 162 -4.85 10.79 5.94
N PHE A 163 -3.74 11.27 6.52
CA PHE A 163 -3.71 12.52 7.26
C PHE A 163 -2.35 13.22 7.15
N THR A 164 -2.36 14.53 7.42
CA THR A 164 -1.16 15.35 7.64
C THR A 164 -1.23 16.04 9.00
N ILE A 165 -0.11 16.60 9.43
CA ILE A 165 -0.06 17.52 10.58
C ILE A 165 0.70 18.76 10.14
N ASP A 166 0.04 19.92 10.22
CA ASP A 166 0.53 21.15 9.57
C ASP A 166 1.38 22.03 10.49
N LYS A 167 1.59 21.60 11.74
CA LYS A 167 2.36 22.32 12.77
C LYS A 167 3.20 21.37 13.62
N THR A 168 4.27 21.90 14.19
CA THR A 168 5.13 21.18 15.14
C THR A 168 4.42 20.92 16.47
N LEU A 169 4.73 19.79 17.11
CA LEU A 169 4.20 19.36 18.41
C LEU A 169 5.35 18.80 19.26
N THR A 170 5.47 19.25 20.52
CA THR A 170 6.56 18.85 21.43
C THR A 170 6.31 17.52 22.15
N GLU A 171 5.06 17.20 22.49
CA GLU A 171 4.54 15.86 22.81
C GLU A 171 3.02 16.00 22.96
N GLN A 172 2.24 15.32 22.12
CA GLN A 172 0.77 15.32 22.18
C GLN A 172 0.28 13.89 22.31
N THR A 173 -0.52 13.60 23.33
CA THR A 173 -1.26 12.34 23.39
C THR A 173 -2.57 12.49 22.63
N ILE A 174 -2.83 11.54 21.75
CA ILE A 174 -4.09 11.33 21.06
C ILE A 174 -4.75 10.11 21.66
N THR A 175 -6.01 10.23 22.06
CA THR A 175 -6.85 9.14 22.54
C THR A 175 -8.04 9.00 21.61
N TYR A 176 -8.31 7.77 21.16
CA TYR A 176 -9.45 7.50 20.27
C TYR A 176 -10.73 7.28 21.07
N ASN A 177 -11.88 7.36 20.41
CA ASN A 177 -13.17 7.25 21.07
C ASN A 177 -13.42 5.82 21.60
N ASN A 178 -13.56 5.69 22.91
CA ASN A 178 -13.76 4.39 23.57
C ASN A 178 -15.08 3.70 23.20
N SER A 179 -16.08 4.39 22.67
CA SER A 179 -17.29 3.72 22.16
C SER A 179 -17.01 2.98 20.84
N GLU A 180 -16.02 3.41 20.07
CA GLU A 180 -15.67 2.82 18.78
C GLU A 180 -14.65 1.69 18.92
N THR A 181 -13.78 1.76 19.94
CA THR A 181 -12.64 0.85 20.13
C THR A 181 -12.91 -0.25 21.16
N SER A 182 -12.44 -1.47 20.92
CA SER A 182 -12.58 -2.61 21.85
C SER A 182 -11.79 -2.46 23.15
N ASN A 183 -10.81 -1.56 23.16
CA ASN A 183 -9.97 -1.22 24.29
C ASN A 183 -9.49 0.22 24.15
N THR A 184 -9.01 0.83 25.23
CA THR A 184 -8.37 2.15 25.14
C THR A 184 -7.16 2.10 24.21
N ILE A 185 -7.16 2.92 23.17
CA ILE A 185 -6.03 3.09 22.26
C ILE A 185 -5.55 4.54 22.33
N THR A 186 -4.24 4.74 22.50
CA THR A 186 -3.63 6.08 22.55
C THR A 186 -2.31 6.11 21.79
N HIS A 187 -1.99 7.26 21.19
CA HIS A 187 -0.68 7.52 20.57
C HIS A 187 -0.07 8.80 21.14
N LYS A 188 1.19 8.73 21.55
CA LYS A 188 2.00 9.92 21.83
C LYS A 188 2.73 10.35 20.56
N LEU A 189 2.59 11.62 20.19
CA LEU A 189 3.15 12.16 18.95
C LEU A 189 4.11 13.31 19.26
N VAL A 190 5.24 13.33 18.57
CA VAL A 190 6.07 14.51 18.35
C VAL A 190 6.02 14.84 16.87
N VAL A 191 5.87 16.11 16.54
CA VAL A 191 5.90 16.58 15.15
C VAL A 191 7.03 17.60 15.05
N ASN A 192 8.08 17.21 14.34
CA ASN A 192 9.24 18.04 14.10
C ASN A 192 9.01 18.92 12.87
N ALA A 193 9.64 20.10 12.87
CA ALA A 193 9.66 20.94 11.69
C ALA A 193 10.32 20.20 10.53
N ARG A 194 9.91 20.52 9.30
CA ARG A 194 10.61 20.03 8.12
C ARG A 194 11.94 20.78 8.07
N GLY A 195 13.02 20.10 8.41
CA GLY A 195 14.36 20.70 8.40
C GLY A 195 14.71 21.28 7.03
N ALA A 196 15.52 22.34 7.00
CA ALA A 196 16.19 22.77 5.79
C ALA A 196 17.04 21.60 5.28
N ALA A 197 16.80 21.20 4.04
CA ALA A 197 17.55 20.10 3.44
C ALA A 197 18.92 20.62 3.00
N ASP A 198 19.97 20.02 3.57
CA ASP A 198 21.34 20.11 3.06
C ASP A 198 21.92 18.71 2.96
N TYR A 199 22.05 18.25 1.73
CA TYR A 199 22.54 16.93 1.36
C TYR A 199 23.99 16.96 0.86
N SER A 200 24.68 18.11 0.93
CA SER A 200 26.03 18.28 0.39
C SER A 200 27.01 17.22 0.90
N ASP A 201 26.99 16.92 2.19
CA ASP A 201 27.86 15.90 2.81
C ASP A 201 27.54 14.48 2.28
N THR A 202 26.25 14.17 2.12
CA THR A 202 25.83 12.86 1.61
C THR A 202 26.21 12.73 0.14
N ILE A 203 25.92 13.75 -0.67
CA ILE A 203 26.25 13.80 -2.10
C ILE A 203 27.77 13.63 -2.30
N GLY A 204 28.59 14.32 -1.51
CA GLY A 204 30.05 14.25 -1.61
C GLY A 204 30.65 12.88 -1.29
N LYS A 205 29.91 11.98 -0.62
CA LYS A 205 30.40 10.66 -0.18
C LYS A 205 29.72 9.49 -0.87
N GLU A 206 28.46 9.63 -1.29
CA GLU A 206 27.63 8.55 -1.85
C GLU A 206 28.14 8.13 -3.24
N ASN A 207 28.44 6.84 -3.41
CA ASN A 207 28.65 6.26 -4.74
C ASN A 207 27.34 5.68 -5.28
N ILE A 208 26.55 5.01 -4.43
CA ILE A 208 25.26 4.43 -4.81
C ILE A 208 24.27 4.50 -3.66
N ALA A 209 23.02 4.83 -3.99
CA ALA A 209 21.89 4.64 -3.09
C ALA A 209 20.69 4.07 -3.82
N LYS A 210 19.97 3.18 -3.14
CA LYS A 210 18.72 2.61 -3.61
C LYS A 210 17.56 3.15 -2.76
N ILE A 211 16.61 3.81 -3.41
CA ILE A 211 15.46 4.47 -2.78
C ILE A 211 14.17 4.10 -3.51
N GLY A 212 13.02 4.52 -2.95
CA GLY A 212 11.70 4.18 -3.48
C GLY A 212 11.31 2.74 -3.13
N GLY A 213 10.61 2.07 -4.03
CA GLY A 213 10.13 0.70 -3.90
C GLY A 213 8.85 0.55 -3.08
N VAL A 214 8.27 1.64 -2.59
CA VAL A 214 6.95 1.58 -1.94
C VAL A 214 5.93 1.16 -2.99
N MET A 215 5.18 0.09 -2.73
CA MET A 215 4.22 -0.42 -3.71
C MET A 215 3.20 0.65 -4.09
N VAL A 216 2.91 0.76 -5.38
CA VAL A 216 1.86 1.64 -5.91
C VAL A 216 0.86 0.85 -6.72
N GLU A 217 -0.36 1.38 -6.77
CA GLU A 217 -1.41 0.94 -7.68
C GLU A 217 -1.25 1.70 -9.00
N GLU A 218 -0.76 1.02 -10.02
CA GLU A 218 -0.53 1.56 -11.36
C GLU A 218 -0.68 0.40 -12.35
N ASP A 219 -1.62 0.52 -13.29
CA ASP A 219 -1.77 -0.47 -14.35
C ASP A 219 -0.50 -0.53 -15.21
N TRP A 220 -0.04 -1.74 -15.50
CA TRP A 220 1.14 -1.98 -16.30
C TRP A 220 0.96 -3.15 -17.25
N ASN A 221 1.64 -3.04 -18.39
CA ASN A 221 1.72 -4.07 -19.42
C ASN A 221 3.18 -4.22 -19.83
N SER A 222 3.67 -5.45 -19.85
CA SER A 222 5.02 -5.79 -20.28
C SER A 222 4.95 -6.87 -21.35
N PRO A 223 5.03 -6.49 -22.64
CA PRO A 223 5.18 -7.44 -23.73
C PRO A 223 6.40 -8.35 -23.55
N THR A 224 7.51 -7.81 -22.99
CA THR A 224 8.73 -8.59 -22.75
C THR A 224 8.51 -9.72 -21.74
N LEU A 225 7.72 -9.47 -20.70
CA LEU A 225 7.37 -10.50 -19.71
C LEU A 225 6.15 -11.34 -20.13
N GLY A 226 5.39 -10.92 -21.14
CA GLY A 226 4.09 -11.48 -21.49
C GLY A 226 3.06 -11.32 -20.37
N LYS A 227 3.12 -10.22 -19.59
CA LYS A 227 2.31 -10.02 -18.38
C LYS A 227 1.70 -8.63 -18.31
N THR A 228 0.56 -8.55 -17.65
CA THR A 228 -0.08 -7.31 -17.19
C THR A 228 -0.31 -7.38 -15.68
N GLY A 229 -0.44 -6.22 -15.03
CA GLY A 229 -0.80 -6.17 -13.63
C GLY A 229 -1.23 -4.78 -13.19
N LYS A 230 -1.63 -4.67 -11.93
CA LYS A 230 -2.19 -3.45 -11.33
C LYS A 230 -1.30 -2.84 -10.23
N TYR A 231 -0.33 -3.62 -9.73
CA TYR A 231 0.57 -3.19 -8.67
C TYR A 231 2.02 -3.44 -9.05
N LEU A 232 2.89 -2.51 -8.69
CA LEU A 232 4.33 -2.56 -8.94
C LEU A 232 5.11 -1.86 -7.83
N HIS A 233 6.41 -2.12 -7.76
CA HIS A 233 7.34 -1.38 -6.92
C HIS A 233 8.20 -0.46 -7.80
N PRO A 234 8.07 0.88 -7.70
CA PRO A 234 8.88 1.83 -8.45
C PRO A 234 10.17 2.13 -7.70
N TRP A 235 11.30 1.69 -8.24
CA TRP A 235 12.62 1.83 -7.66
C TRP A 235 13.39 2.97 -8.29
N ARG A 236 14.28 3.59 -7.50
CA ARG A 236 15.26 4.55 -7.99
C ARG A 236 16.63 4.20 -7.46
N VAL A 237 17.63 4.23 -8.32
CA VAL A 237 19.04 4.08 -7.96
C VAL A 237 19.77 5.35 -8.35
N ARG A 238 20.35 6.03 -7.35
CA ARG A 238 21.35 7.07 -7.60
C ARG A 238 22.70 6.39 -7.72
N ALA A 239 23.44 6.67 -8.79
CA ALA A 239 24.75 6.11 -9.04
C ALA A 239 25.75 7.22 -9.37
N ASN A 240 26.98 7.07 -8.89
CA ASN A 240 28.03 8.07 -8.96
C ASN A 240 27.60 9.44 -8.40
N THR A 241 26.85 9.46 -7.29
CA THR A 241 26.31 10.68 -6.69
C THR A 241 27.41 11.70 -6.37
N ASN A 242 28.57 11.23 -5.91
CA ASN A 242 29.76 12.06 -5.65
C ASN A 242 30.50 12.57 -6.90
N GLN A 243 30.03 12.22 -8.10
CA GLN A 243 30.60 12.67 -9.38
C GLN A 243 32.08 12.31 -9.57
N THR A 244 32.49 11.12 -9.14
CA THR A 244 33.84 10.60 -9.37
C THR A 244 34.03 10.23 -10.85
N SER A 245 35.23 10.44 -11.38
CA SER A 245 35.57 10.09 -12.76
C SER A 245 35.94 8.61 -12.88
N TYR A 246 35.26 7.87 -13.76
CA TYR A 246 35.53 6.46 -14.07
C TYR A 246 35.65 6.23 -15.58
N ASN A 247 36.51 5.30 -16.01
CA ASN A 247 36.56 4.85 -17.40
C ASN A 247 35.39 3.92 -17.74
N THR A 248 35.00 3.07 -16.80
CA THR A 248 33.82 2.20 -16.89
C THR A 248 32.95 2.34 -15.65
N LEU A 249 31.63 2.31 -15.84
CA LEU A 249 30.66 2.38 -14.75
C LEU A 249 29.53 1.38 -15.03
N VAL A 250 29.35 0.43 -14.12
CA VAL A 250 28.40 -0.69 -14.27
C VAL A 250 27.54 -0.80 -13.01
N LEU A 251 26.22 -0.70 -13.17
CA LEU A 251 25.22 -0.94 -12.13
C LEU A 251 24.69 -2.38 -12.27
N LYS A 252 24.75 -3.16 -11.20
CA LYS A 252 24.05 -4.44 -11.10
C LYS A 252 22.91 -4.30 -10.11
N ASP A 253 21.74 -4.79 -10.49
CA ASP A 253 20.56 -4.79 -9.63
C ASP A 253 19.89 -6.17 -9.69
N MET A 254 19.40 -6.64 -8.54
CA MET A 254 18.91 -8.01 -8.40
C MET A 254 17.85 -8.13 -7.31
N VAL A 255 16.82 -8.93 -7.58
CA VAL A 255 15.91 -9.47 -6.58
C VAL A 255 16.69 -10.45 -5.71
N ALA A 256 16.61 -10.30 -4.40
CA ALA A 256 17.35 -11.16 -3.47
C ALA A 256 16.69 -12.55 -3.36
N ASP A 257 17.46 -13.59 -3.06
CA ASP A 257 16.95 -14.96 -2.94
C ASP A 257 15.89 -15.10 -1.83
N GLU A 258 16.03 -14.32 -0.76
CA GLU A 258 15.08 -14.25 0.35
C GLU A 258 13.80 -13.44 0.05
N SER A 259 13.72 -12.80 -1.12
CA SER A 259 12.59 -11.94 -1.50
C SER A 259 11.39 -12.78 -1.93
N ALA A 260 10.18 -12.26 -1.68
CA ALA A 260 9.03 -12.69 -2.46
C ALA A 260 9.26 -12.45 -3.98
N PRO A 261 8.63 -13.25 -4.86
CA PRO A 261 8.90 -13.17 -6.30
C PRO A 261 8.62 -11.80 -6.90
N MET A 262 9.61 -11.27 -7.62
CA MET A 262 9.52 -10.04 -8.39
C MET A 262 10.26 -10.21 -9.72
N GLN A 263 9.81 -9.49 -10.75
CA GLN A 263 10.54 -9.34 -12.01
C GLN A 263 10.67 -7.87 -12.34
N HIS A 264 11.83 -7.46 -12.86
CA HIS A 264 12.01 -6.17 -13.49
C HIS A 264 11.08 -6.05 -14.69
N ILE A 265 10.39 -4.92 -14.82
CA ILE A 265 9.55 -4.57 -15.97
C ILE A 265 10.44 -3.75 -16.93
N PRO A 266 10.97 -4.35 -18.02
CA PRO A 266 11.98 -3.69 -18.85
C PRO A 266 11.50 -2.39 -19.46
N GLU A 267 10.21 -2.31 -19.81
CA GLU A 267 9.58 -1.14 -20.43
C GLU A 267 9.49 0.08 -19.48
N LYS A 268 9.74 -0.09 -18.18
CA LYS A 268 9.72 1.00 -17.20
C LYS A 268 11.10 1.51 -16.80
N LEU A 269 12.18 1.00 -17.40
CA LEU A 269 13.54 1.48 -17.12
C LEU A 269 13.78 2.83 -17.81
N VAL A 270 14.18 3.83 -17.03
CA VAL A 270 14.65 5.12 -17.51
C VAL A 270 15.97 5.46 -16.84
N VAL A 271 16.94 5.93 -17.63
CA VAL A 271 18.27 6.33 -17.15
C VAL A 271 18.45 7.81 -17.45
N ARG A 272 18.80 8.60 -16.44
CA ARG A 272 19.10 10.03 -16.59
C ARG A 272 20.49 10.34 -16.09
N ALA A 273 21.17 11.27 -16.73
CA ALA A 273 22.46 11.80 -16.32
C ALA A 273 22.34 13.28 -15.92
N GLY A 274 23.05 13.70 -14.89
CA GLY A 274 23.03 15.07 -14.38
C GLY A 274 23.88 15.19 -13.12
N TYR A 275 23.44 15.99 -12.17
CA TYR A 275 24.03 16.06 -10.82
C TYR A 275 22.92 16.22 -9.77
N PHE A 276 23.16 15.79 -8.54
CA PHE A 276 22.15 15.91 -7.48
C PHE A 276 22.26 17.26 -6.76
N SER A 277 21.12 17.94 -6.57
CA SER A 277 21.08 19.20 -5.85
C SER A 277 21.15 18.99 -4.34
N ALA A 278 21.95 19.82 -3.65
CA ALA A 278 22.15 19.74 -2.21
C ALA A 278 20.88 20.07 -1.40
N ASP A 279 19.97 20.88 -1.95
CA ASP A 279 18.77 21.35 -1.25
C ASP A 279 17.59 20.38 -1.30
N SER A 280 17.63 19.37 -2.17
CA SER A 280 16.44 18.59 -2.52
C SER A 280 16.72 17.15 -2.91
N PHE A 281 17.99 16.80 -3.19
CA PHE A 281 18.39 15.52 -3.76
C PHE A 281 17.75 15.21 -5.13
N SER A 282 17.13 16.21 -5.79
CA SER A 282 16.65 16.06 -7.16
C SER A 282 17.81 16.05 -8.15
N LEU A 283 17.67 15.34 -9.26
CA LEU A 283 18.63 15.38 -10.36
C LEU A 283 18.45 16.71 -11.11
N ALA A 284 19.39 17.62 -10.93
CA ALA A 284 19.50 18.86 -11.67
C ALA A 284 20.06 18.60 -13.08
N ASP A 285 19.54 19.36 -14.05
CA ASP A 285 19.85 19.26 -15.49
C ASP A 285 19.81 17.83 -16.02
N GLY A 286 18.83 17.06 -15.56
CA GLY A 286 18.66 15.65 -15.91
C GLY A 286 18.39 15.45 -17.40
N VAL A 287 19.33 14.82 -18.10
CA VAL A 287 19.19 14.40 -19.50
C VAL A 287 18.92 12.91 -19.56
N GLU A 288 17.83 12.53 -20.23
CA GLU A 288 17.50 11.13 -20.46
C GLU A 288 18.47 10.48 -21.45
N LEU A 289 19.01 9.32 -21.07
CA LEU A 289 19.98 8.56 -21.85
C LEU A 289 19.26 7.54 -22.74
N LYS A 290 19.85 7.26 -23.90
CA LYS A 290 19.31 6.31 -24.88
C LYS A 290 20.01 4.95 -24.77
N LYS A 291 19.21 3.88 -24.73
CA LYS A 291 19.71 2.50 -24.80
C LYS A 291 20.49 2.28 -26.10
N ASP A 292 21.57 1.52 -26.01
CA ASP A 292 22.51 1.15 -27.09
C ASP A 292 23.30 2.33 -27.69
N VAL A 293 23.12 3.54 -27.16
CA VAL A 293 23.88 4.75 -27.51
C VAL A 293 24.67 5.27 -26.32
N ASP A 294 23.97 5.49 -25.20
CA ASP A 294 24.51 6.07 -23.98
C ASP A 294 24.73 5.02 -22.88
N TYR A 295 23.98 3.91 -22.92
CA TYR A 295 24.13 2.78 -22.02
C TYR A 295 23.73 1.46 -22.69
N LYS A 296 24.23 0.34 -22.17
CA LYS A 296 23.74 -1.02 -22.49
C LYS A 296 23.07 -1.63 -21.27
N ILE A 297 22.10 -2.51 -21.49
CA ILE A 297 21.44 -3.26 -20.42
C ILE A 297 21.21 -4.71 -20.82
N GLU A 298 21.52 -5.62 -19.91
CA GLU A 298 21.35 -7.06 -20.06
C GLU A 298 20.59 -7.61 -18.85
N TYR A 299 19.45 -8.27 -19.10
CA TYR A 299 18.66 -8.96 -18.08
C TYR A 299 19.03 -10.44 -18.05
N ASN A 300 18.92 -11.08 -16.89
CA ASN A 300 18.88 -12.54 -16.86
C ASN A 300 17.56 -13.06 -17.48
N SER A 301 17.51 -14.34 -17.82
CA SER A 301 16.33 -14.94 -18.48
C SER A 301 15.04 -14.87 -17.66
N ALA A 302 15.16 -14.81 -16.33
CA ALA A 302 14.03 -14.69 -15.42
C ALA A 302 13.58 -13.24 -15.16
N TYR A 303 14.31 -12.25 -15.67
CA TYR A 303 14.13 -10.83 -15.35
C TYR A 303 14.17 -10.52 -13.86
N THR A 304 14.93 -11.27 -13.08
CA THR A 304 15.16 -11.05 -11.64
C THR A 304 16.46 -10.31 -11.35
N SER A 305 17.28 -10.07 -12.37
CA SER A 305 18.45 -9.20 -12.27
C SER A 305 18.78 -8.55 -13.61
N TYR A 306 19.52 -7.44 -13.55
CA TYR A 306 20.11 -6.82 -14.73
C TYR A 306 21.52 -6.28 -14.47
N THR A 307 22.29 -6.16 -15.54
CA THR A 307 23.54 -5.39 -15.59
C THR A 307 23.37 -4.22 -16.55
N LEU A 308 23.60 -3.00 -16.05
CA LEU A 308 23.51 -1.76 -16.81
C LEU A 308 24.90 -1.12 -16.90
N THR A 309 25.40 -0.96 -18.12
CA THR A 309 26.73 -0.39 -18.39
C THR A 309 26.58 0.99 -19.00
N ILE A 310 27.08 2.03 -18.33
CA ILE A 310 27.15 3.38 -18.89
C ILE A 310 28.30 3.45 -19.90
N LEU A 311 28.01 3.97 -21.10
CA LEU A 311 29.00 4.15 -22.15
C LEU A 311 29.66 5.52 -22.03
N ASN A 312 30.99 5.53 -22.19
CA ASN A 312 31.83 6.73 -22.10
C ASN A 312 31.59 7.60 -20.84
N PRO A 313 31.49 7.03 -19.63
CA PRO A 313 31.13 7.78 -18.43
C PRO A 313 32.14 8.89 -18.10
N LYS A 314 33.43 8.71 -18.46
CA LYS A 314 34.50 9.69 -18.25
C LYS A 314 34.29 11.00 -19.00
N THR A 315 33.76 10.94 -20.22
CA THR A 315 33.58 12.13 -21.07
C THR A 315 32.20 12.76 -20.90
N ARG A 316 31.30 12.11 -20.16
CA ARG A 316 29.98 12.64 -19.84
C ARG A 316 30.07 13.56 -18.63
N MET A 317 30.08 14.86 -18.90
CA MET A 317 30.13 15.91 -17.88
C MET A 317 28.73 16.45 -17.60
N ALA A 318 28.44 16.72 -16.34
CA ALA A 318 27.27 17.52 -15.94
C ALA A 318 27.56 19.01 -16.13
N SER A 319 26.50 19.83 -16.14
CA SER A 319 26.58 21.30 -16.30
C SER A 319 27.40 21.98 -15.20
N ASN A 320 27.55 21.36 -14.02
CA ASN A 320 28.40 21.85 -12.93
C ASN A 320 29.91 21.61 -13.15
N GLY A 321 30.32 21.14 -14.33
CA GLY A 321 31.72 20.95 -14.71
C GLY A 321 32.37 19.69 -14.13
N LYS A 322 31.61 18.80 -13.48
CA LYS A 322 32.08 17.52 -12.93
C LYS A 322 31.52 16.33 -13.73
N PRO A 323 32.12 15.13 -13.61
CA PRO A 323 31.55 13.90 -14.19
C PRO A 323 30.07 13.74 -13.82
N ALA A 324 29.26 13.19 -14.73
CA ALA A 324 27.84 13.01 -14.46
C ALA A 324 27.57 11.99 -13.33
N ALA A 325 26.57 12.31 -12.52
CA ALA A 325 25.84 11.34 -11.71
C ALA A 325 24.66 10.79 -12.52
N TYR A 326 24.11 9.66 -12.09
CA TYR A 326 23.05 8.97 -12.80
C TYR A 326 21.88 8.65 -11.88
N LEU A 327 20.66 8.83 -12.39
CA LEU A 327 19.43 8.36 -11.78
C LEU A 327 18.85 7.27 -12.67
N VAL A 328 18.79 6.05 -12.15
CA VAL A 328 18.15 4.90 -12.80
C VAL A 328 16.81 4.66 -12.13
N GLU A 329 15.74 4.90 -12.85
CA GLU A 329 14.37 4.66 -12.39
C GLU A 329 13.84 3.42 -13.11
N TYR A 330 13.22 2.50 -12.38
CA TYR A 330 12.64 1.30 -12.96
C TYR A 330 11.53 0.77 -12.08
N SER A 331 10.81 -0.24 -12.54
CA SER A 331 9.78 -0.90 -11.74
C SER A 331 9.97 -2.41 -11.71
N THR A 332 9.56 -3.04 -10.61
CA THR A 332 9.35 -4.48 -10.55
C THR A 332 7.88 -4.82 -10.37
N THR A 333 7.48 -6.01 -10.82
CA THR A 333 6.16 -6.58 -10.49
C THR A 333 5.99 -6.68 -8.98
N SER A 334 4.77 -6.52 -8.48
CA SER A 334 4.46 -6.77 -7.06
C SER A 334 3.53 -7.98 -6.91
N PRO A 335 3.77 -8.87 -5.92
CA PRO A 335 2.81 -9.93 -5.60
C PRO A 335 1.54 -9.42 -4.91
N ALA A 336 1.53 -8.19 -4.39
CA ALA A 336 0.37 -7.52 -3.78
C ALA A 336 -0.36 -8.35 -2.69
N ASN A 337 0.36 -9.21 -1.98
CA ASN A 337 -0.19 -10.17 -1.02
C ASN A 337 0.31 -9.97 0.43
N GLY A 338 0.98 -8.84 0.70
CA GLY A 338 1.53 -8.55 2.03
C GLY A 338 2.93 -9.10 2.31
N THR A 339 3.49 -9.92 1.43
CA THR A 339 4.87 -10.43 1.60
C THR A 339 5.91 -9.33 1.39
N ASP A 340 7.04 -9.47 2.06
CA ASP A 340 8.17 -8.56 1.88
C ASP A 340 8.97 -8.93 0.63
N VAL A 341 9.37 -7.90 -0.09
CA VAL A 341 10.25 -7.97 -1.25
C VAL A 341 11.57 -7.30 -0.93
N VAL A 342 12.67 -7.91 -1.39
CA VAL A 342 14.03 -7.46 -1.14
C VAL A 342 14.75 -7.31 -2.47
N ASN A 343 15.29 -6.12 -2.73
CA ASN A 343 16.08 -5.86 -3.93
C ASN A 343 17.42 -5.21 -3.57
N LYS A 344 18.48 -5.68 -4.22
CA LYS A 344 19.88 -5.34 -3.96
C LYS A 344 20.47 -4.65 -5.18
N ALA A 345 21.36 -3.68 -4.95
CA ALA A 345 22.08 -2.97 -6.00
C ALA A 345 23.57 -2.78 -5.65
N GLU A 346 24.42 -2.87 -6.66
CA GLU A 346 25.87 -2.71 -6.57
C GLU A 346 26.38 -1.83 -7.73
N LEU A 347 27.35 -0.98 -7.46
CA LEU A 347 27.99 -0.15 -8.47
C LEU A 347 29.46 -0.53 -8.62
N TYR A 348 29.93 -0.66 -9.85
CA TYR A 348 31.31 -0.97 -10.18
C TYR A 348 31.92 0.19 -10.96
N GLY A 349 33.08 0.67 -10.52
CA GLY A 349 33.87 1.69 -11.21
C GLY A 349 35.22 1.10 -11.58
N ASN A 350 35.58 1.14 -12.87
CA ASN A 350 36.80 0.51 -13.38
C ASN A 350 36.91 -0.97 -12.96
N GLU A 351 35.81 -1.72 -13.13
CA GLU A 351 35.70 -3.17 -12.81
C GLU A 351 35.79 -3.53 -11.32
N LYS A 352 35.95 -2.55 -10.42
CA LYS A 352 35.98 -2.78 -8.97
C LYS A 352 34.66 -2.39 -8.31
N PRO A 353 34.13 -3.19 -7.38
CA PRO A 353 32.95 -2.81 -6.62
C PRO A 353 33.25 -1.55 -5.80
N LEU A 354 32.32 -0.59 -5.83
CA LEU A 354 32.39 0.63 -5.06
C LEU A 354 31.67 0.44 -3.73
N LEU A 355 32.23 1.03 -2.68
CA LEU A 355 31.55 1.16 -1.40
C LEU A 355 30.28 1.99 -1.60
N ILE A 356 29.19 1.70 -0.89
CA ILE A 356 27.94 2.48 -1.02
C ILE A 356 28.17 3.99 -0.82
N ALA A 357 29.09 4.34 0.08
CA ALA A 357 29.65 5.67 0.26
C ALA A 357 31.11 5.56 0.73
N THR A 358 31.91 6.60 0.51
CA THR A 358 33.35 6.62 0.86
C THR A 358 33.65 6.43 2.35
N ASN A 359 32.65 6.63 3.23
CA ASN A 359 32.74 6.42 4.68
C ASN A 359 32.08 5.12 5.16
N ARG A 360 31.78 4.17 4.26
CA ARG A 360 31.16 2.88 4.58
C ARG A 360 32.09 1.73 4.21
N THR A 361 31.80 0.53 4.70
CA THR A 361 32.59 -0.68 4.43
C THR A 361 31.87 -1.68 3.52
N THR A 362 30.60 -1.44 3.20
CA THR A 362 29.76 -2.32 2.37
C THR A 362 29.68 -1.81 0.93
N THR A 363 29.56 -2.73 -0.02
CA THR A 363 29.44 -2.47 -1.46
C THR A 363 28.04 -2.72 -2.01
N ILE A 364 27.21 -3.46 -1.25
CA ILE A 364 25.84 -3.84 -1.63
C ILE A 364 24.86 -2.95 -0.88
N TYR A 365 23.98 -2.30 -1.63
CA TYR A 365 22.81 -1.63 -1.08
C TYR A 365 21.61 -2.59 -1.11
N SER A 366 20.92 -2.80 0.01
CA SER A 366 19.70 -3.63 0.08
C SER A 366 18.50 -2.80 0.52
N ALA A 367 17.35 -3.00 -0.13
CA ALA A 367 16.10 -2.36 0.25
C ALA A 367 14.98 -3.39 0.36
N THR A 368 14.34 -3.45 1.54
CA THR A 368 13.17 -4.27 1.82
C THR A 368 11.89 -3.43 1.79
N ARG A 369 10.85 -3.93 1.13
CA ARG A 369 9.54 -3.26 1.03
C ARG A 369 8.43 -4.27 1.20
N SER A 370 7.32 -3.85 1.81
CA SER A 370 6.13 -4.70 1.90
C SER A 370 5.32 -4.61 0.60
N SER A 371 4.80 -5.74 0.14
CA SER A 371 3.80 -5.84 -0.93
C SER A 371 2.37 -5.82 -0.37
N LYS A 372 2.18 -5.24 0.82
CA LYS A 372 0.86 -5.08 1.42
C LYS A 372 0.12 -3.96 0.71
N ILE A 373 -1.10 -4.25 0.26
CA ILE A 373 -2.02 -3.20 -0.19
C ILE A 373 -2.38 -2.37 1.03
N THR A 374 -1.95 -1.11 1.02
CA THR A 374 -2.18 -0.17 2.12
C THR A 374 -3.18 0.90 1.74
N THR A 375 -4.02 0.64 0.74
CA THR A 375 -5.09 1.54 0.27
C THR A 375 -6.43 0.82 0.38
N GLY A 376 -7.50 1.59 0.50
CA GLY A 376 -8.86 1.04 0.56
C GLY A 376 -9.19 0.37 1.90
N GLY A 377 -10.10 -0.60 1.84
CA GLY A 377 -10.42 -1.47 2.95
C GLY A 377 -10.49 -2.93 2.50
N THR A 378 -10.03 -3.83 3.36
CA THR A 378 -10.03 -5.27 3.12
C THR A 378 -10.77 -5.98 4.24
N ILE A 379 -11.53 -7.02 3.85
CA ILE A 379 -12.11 -8.00 4.77
C ILE A 379 -11.36 -9.33 4.58
#